data_AF-A0A938AYI9-F1
#
_entry.id   AF-A0A938AYI9-F1
#
_cell.length_a   1.000
_cell.length_b   1.000
_cell.length_c   1.000
_cell.angle_alpha   90.00
_cell.angle_beta   90.00
_cell.angle_gamma   90.00
#
_symmetry.space_group_name_H-M   'P 1'
#
loop_
_entity.id
_entity.type
_entity.pdbx_description
1 polymer ?
#
loop_
_entity_poly.entity_id
_entity_poly.type
_entity_poly.pdbx_seq_one_letter_code
_entity_poly.pdbx_strand_id
1 'polypeptide(L)' 'RWMFKKMMKDHKVTSLEELRQMAIDLGVRLMPCLTSMEVMEIKQEDLIPEAEEPCGVATMLEQAFQSGATFFI' A
#
# COMPACT_ATOMS: atom_id res chain seq x y z
N ARG A 1 9.84 13.22 10.17
CA ARG A 1 11.00 13.46 9.27
C ARG A 1 10.76 14.71 8.42
N TRP A 2 11.12 15.90 8.92
CA TRP A 2 10.90 17.17 8.19
C TRP A 2 11.92 17.41 7.06
N MET A 3 13.20 17.13 7.31
CA MET A 3 14.27 17.33 6.31
C MET A 3 14.05 16.53 5.02
N PHE A 4 13.54 15.30 5.13
CA PHE A 4 13.25 14.46 3.97
C PHE A 4 12.11 15.04 3.11
N LYS A 5 10.99 15.47 3.74
CA LYS A 5 9.88 16.10 3.03
C LYS A 5 10.31 17.40 2.34
N LYS A 6 11.17 18.20 3.00
CA LYS A 6 11.75 19.41 2.41
C LYS A 6 12.61 19.10 1.19
N MET A 7 13.55 18.16 1.31
CA MET A 7 14.41 17.71 0.22
C MET A 7 13.57 17.24 -0.99
N MET A 8 12.58 16.37 -0.77
CA MET A 8 11.68 15.90 -1.83
C MET A 8 10.98 17.07 -2.54
N LYS A 9 10.46 18.03 -1.78
CA LYS A 9 9.82 19.23 -2.31
C LYS A 9 10.78 20.13 -3.10
N ASP A 10 11.99 20.34 -2.60
CA ASP A 10 13.02 21.15 -3.26
C ASP A 10 13.44 20.52 -4.62
N HIS A 11 13.44 19.19 -4.71
CA HIS A 11 13.64 18.44 -5.95
C HIS A 11 12.36 18.24 -6.79
N LYS A 12 11.24 18.88 -6.42
CA LYS A 12 9.94 18.77 -7.10
C LYS A 12 9.42 17.33 -7.24
N VAL A 13 9.76 16.48 -6.28
CA VAL A 13 9.21 15.12 -6.21
C VAL A 13 7.78 15.19 -5.68
N THR A 14 6.87 14.49 -6.36
CA THR A 14 5.47 14.33 -5.95
C THR A 14 5.39 13.79 -4.52
N SER A 15 4.43 14.29 -3.74
CA SER A 15 4.27 13.84 -2.35
C SER A 15 3.82 12.38 -2.29
N LEU A 16 4.06 11.71 -1.16
CA LEU A 16 3.64 10.32 -0.98
C LEU A 16 2.11 10.19 -1.06
N GLU A 17 1.41 11.17 -0.51
CA GLU A 17 -0.04 11.23 -0.48
C GLU A 17 -0.63 11.35 -1.90
N GLU A 18 -0.03 12.18 -2.76
CA GLU A 18 -0.38 12.29 -4.18
C GLU A 18 -0.02 11.03 -4.97
N LEU A 19 1.16 10.44 -4.73
CA LEU A 19 1.57 9.19 -5.38
C LEU A 19 0.63 8.02 -5.02
N ARG A 20 0.20 7.93 -3.76
CA ARG A 20 -0.80 6.94 -3.32
C ARG A 20 -2.12 7.14 -4.06
N GLN A 21 -2.59 8.39 -4.18
CA GLN A 21 -3.84 8.68 -4.90
C GLN A 21 -3.72 8.32 -6.38
N MET A 22 -2.61 8.69 -7.03
CA MET A 22 -2.34 8.29 -8.41
C MET A 22 -2.34 6.77 -8.60
N ALA A 23 -1.78 6.01 -7.66
CA ALA A 23 -1.79 4.54 -7.73
C ALA A 23 -3.21 4.00 -7.71
N ILE A 24 -4.06 4.51 -6.81
CA ILE A 24 -5.48 4.17 -6.73
C ILE A 24 -6.20 4.53 -8.04
N ASP A 25 -6.00 5.74 -8.56
CA ASP A 25 -6.63 6.22 -9.79
C ASP A 25 -6.22 5.38 -11.03
N LEU A 26 -5.02 4.81 -11.00
CA LEU A 26 -4.51 3.88 -12.03
C LEU A 26 -4.98 2.42 -11.84
N GLY A 27 -5.81 2.15 -10.82
CA GLY A 27 -6.38 0.83 -10.56
C GLY A 27 -5.48 -0.11 -9.76
N VAL A 28 -4.50 0.41 -9.01
CA VAL A 28 -3.72 -0.41 -8.09
C VAL A 28 -4.61 -0.89 -6.95
N ARG A 29 -4.63 -2.20 -6.75
CA ARG A 29 -5.38 -2.87 -5.67
C ARG A 29 -4.56 -2.89 -4.40
N LEU A 30 -5.07 -2.28 -3.33
CA LEU A 30 -4.43 -2.22 -2.02
C LEU A 30 -5.04 -3.28 -1.12
N MET A 31 -4.37 -4.44 -1.00
CA MET A 31 -4.86 -5.59 -0.24
C MET A 31 -4.17 -5.66 1.13
N PRO A 32 -4.89 -5.44 2.24
CA PRO A 32 -4.34 -5.55 3.58
C PRO A 32 -4.01 -7.01 3.96
N CYS A 33 -2.91 -7.22 4.68
CA CYS A 33 -2.56 -8.55 5.19
C CYS A 33 -3.35 -8.84 6.47
N LEU A 34 -4.23 -9.85 6.43
CA LEU A 34 -5.10 -10.22 7.55
C LEU A 34 -4.32 -10.51 8.83
N THR A 35 -3.29 -11.37 8.77
CA THR A 35 -2.49 -11.72 9.96
C THR A 35 -1.76 -10.52 10.54
N SER A 36 -1.29 -9.59 9.69
CA SER A 36 -0.65 -8.36 10.18
C SER A 36 -1.65 -7.45 10.88
N MET A 37 -2.86 -7.30 10.35
CA MET A 37 -3.93 -6.53 10.99
C MET A 37 -4.31 -7.11 12.35
N GLU A 38 -4.49 -8.43 12.45
CA GLU A 38 -4.81 -9.12 13.71
C GLU A 38 -3.72 -8.90 14.77
N VAL A 39 -2.44 -9.05 14.40
CA VAL A 39 -1.30 -8.87 15.32
C VAL A 39 -1.16 -7.42 15.77
N MET A 40 -1.50 -6.46 14.91
CA MET A 40 -1.40 -5.03 15.18
C MET A 40 -2.69 -4.44 15.76
N GLU A 41 -3.74 -5.25 15.95
CA GLU A 41 -5.07 -4.85 16.40
C GLU A 41 -5.70 -3.72 15.54
N ILE A 42 -5.44 -3.74 14.23
CA ILE A 42 -5.96 -2.77 13.25
C ILE A 42 -7.24 -3.32 12.64
N LYS A 43 -8.29 -2.50 12.56
CA LYS A 43 -9.56 -2.86 11.91
C LYS A 43 -9.66 -2.27 10.52
N GLN A 44 -10.59 -2.78 9.71
CA GLN A 44 -10.79 -2.28 8.34
C GLN A 44 -11.13 -0.77 8.33
N GLU A 45 -11.93 -0.31 9.30
CA GLU A 45 -12.31 1.10 9.44
C GLU A 45 -11.15 2.04 9.78
N ASP A 46 -10.01 1.52 10.25
CA ASP A 46 -8.80 2.30 10.51
C ASP A 46 -7.95 2.51 9.23
N LEU A 47 -8.26 1.77 8.17
CA LEU A 47 -7.58 1.86 6.89
C LEU A 47 -8.18 2.97 6.02
N ILE A 48 -7.47 3.30 4.95
CA ILE A 48 -8.01 4.19 3.92
C ILE A 48 -9.24 3.54 3.24
N PRO A 49 -10.25 4.32 2.83
CA PRO A 49 -11.47 3.78 2.23
C PRO A 49 -11.23 2.94 0.96
N GLU A 50 -10.12 3.18 0.27
CA GLU A 50 -9.77 2.47 -0.96
C GLU A 50 -9.03 1.14 -0.72
N ALA A 51 -8.76 0.77 0.53
CA ALA A 51 -8.23 -0.53 0.87
C ALA A 51 -9.30 -1.62 0.64
N GLU A 52 -8.90 -2.71 -0.03
CA GLU A 52 -9.77 -3.87 -0.24
C GLU A 52 -9.97 -4.67 1.05
N GLU A 53 -10.81 -5.70 0.98
CA GLU A 53 -10.99 -6.65 2.07
C GLU A 53 -9.65 -7.32 2.45
N PRO A 54 -9.39 -7.55 3.74
CA PRO A 54 -8.15 -8.19 4.17
C PRO A 54 -8.00 -9.59 3.58
N CYS A 55 -6.79 -9.91 3.11
CA CYS A 55 -6.49 -11.21 2.51
C CYS A 55 -5.37 -11.94 3.28
N GLY A 56 -5.40 -13.28 3.19
CA GLY A 56 -4.36 -14.14 3.76
C GLY A 56 -3.16 -14.33 2.83
N VAL A 57 -2.12 -14.99 3.36
CA VAL A 57 -0.89 -15.30 2.61
C VAL A 57 -1.13 -16.12 1.34
N ALA A 58 -2.15 -17.00 1.34
CA ALA A 58 -2.49 -17.81 0.17
C ALA A 58 -2.88 -16.94 -1.04
N THR A 59 -3.68 -15.90 -0.81
CA THR A 59 -4.08 -14.93 -1.85
C THR A 59 -2.86 -14.16 -2.36
N MET A 60 -1.97 -13.71 -1.47
CA MET A 60 -0.74 -13.02 -1.87
C MET A 60 0.15 -13.91 -2.76
N LEU A 61 0.31 -15.19 -2.39
CA LEU A 61 1.09 -16.15 -3.17
C LEU A 61 0.46 -16.42 -4.54
N GLU A 62 -0.86 -16.59 -4.61
CA GLU A 62 -1.57 -16.77 -5.87
C GLU A 62 -1.36 -15.57 -6.81
N GLN A 63 -1.49 -14.34 -6.30
CA GLN A 63 -1.23 -13.13 -7.06
C GLN A 63 0.24 -13.02 -7.49
N ALA A 64 1.17 -13.39 -6.62
CA ALA A 64 2.61 -13.39 -6.93
C ALA A 64 2.95 -14.38 -8.06
N PHE A 65 2.35 -15.58 -8.05
CA PHE A 65 2.55 -16.56 -9.12
C PHE A 65 1.97 -16.13 -10.46
N GLN A 66 0.89 -15.34 -10.45
CA GLN A 66 0.28 -14.78 -11.66
C GLN A 66 0.96 -13.48 -12.13
N SER A 67 1.81 -12.88 -11.30
CA SER A 67 2.50 -11.62 -11.58
C SER A 67 3.78 -11.85 -12.38
N GLY A 68 4.09 -10.93 -13.30
CA GLY A 68 5.36 -10.97 -14.05
C GLY A 68 6.59 -10.67 -13.18
N ALA A 69 6.40 -9.99 -12.05
CA ALA A 69 7.42 -9.71 -11.05
C ALA A 69 6.77 -9.54 -9.67
N THR A 70 7.50 -9.91 -8.63
CA THR A 70 7.11 -9.71 -7.22
C THR A 70 8.26 -9.06 -6.47
N PHE A 71 7.99 -7.99 -5.71
CA PHE A 71 8.97 -7.27 -4.91
C PHE A 71 8.66 -7.39 -3.42
N PHE A 72 9.69 -7.52 -2.60
CA PHE A 72 9.61 -7.39 -1.14
C PHE A 72 10.41 -6.15 -0.75
N ILE A 73 9.73 -5.14 -0.21
CA ILE A 73 10.26 -3.78 0.07
C ILE A 73 10.30 -3.55 1.58
#